data_AF-A0A2I1DFI1-F1
#
_entry.id   AF-A0A2I1DFI1-F1
#
_cell.length_a   1.000
_cell.length_b   1.000
_cell.length_c   1.000
_cell.angle_alpha   90.00
_cell.angle_beta   90.00
_cell.angle_gamma   90.00
#
_symmetry.space_group_name_H-M   'P 1'
#
loop_
_entity.id
_entity.type
_entity.pdbx_description
1 polymer ?
#
loop_
_entity_poly.entity_id
_entity_poly.type
_entity_poly.pdbx_seq_one_letter_code
_entity_poly.pdbx_strand_id
1 'polypeptide(L)'
;MWSVIPIVLFSLVASASPVDHSLTRRDFCDGVDAMPVLYHEYGSDKCKPKYSLSDDGVCRHTSFEANRCAAFCQVRTNFFYGQEQPFVNTFCHGPETCTITSTHTRTVGWSLSITPQIQNALKVGVSGGFSGSSGDAVAHSYSIKLESGQCGYFTFVPVVKSVCGSLSTQSQRVMFSPWPVHWCINDYKTTGNVCGDELRLNPDGSVDGETIFVRTNCENRMPLPAKEQDAVYQKPGVPMDRGTQEAWAKAWGNGDLTAANEDTAVKCETSDGSAKIEDCRHAFLSLLKYPDMEAQTGKKGKNFWLGYVHSCAVALEYDSDWDEGSCGITRGDAAMAAYTISDKCSDHGKGLVGGSRKFGKDKCQAKLRIVHTEGLPPSPS
;
A
#
# COMPACT_ATOMS: atom_id res chain seq x y z
N MET A 1 -11.12 8.57 80.85
CA MET A 1 -9.68 8.35 80.59
C MET A 1 -9.54 7.78 79.19
N TRP A 2 -9.10 8.59 78.23
CA TRP A 2 -8.90 8.14 76.84
C TRP A 2 -7.41 7.91 76.62
N SER A 3 -7.07 6.69 76.21
CA SER A 3 -5.71 6.20 75.98
C SER A 3 -5.31 6.47 74.54
N VAL A 4 -4.12 7.03 74.33
CA VAL A 4 -3.55 7.33 73.00
C VAL A 4 -2.49 6.28 72.69
N ILE A 5 -2.66 5.55 71.59
CA ILE A 5 -1.68 4.59 71.07
C ILE A 5 -0.88 5.28 69.95
N PRO A 6 0.45 5.28 69.98
CA PRO A 6 1.26 5.85 68.92
C PRO A 6 1.38 4.88 67.73
N ILE A 7 1.09 5.37 66.53
CA ILE A 7 1.28 4.64 65.28
C ILE A 7 2.74 4.86 64.84
N VAL A 8 3.53 3.78 64.83
CA VAL A 8 4.89 3.76 64.29
C VAL A 8 4.79 3.45 62.79
N LEU A 9 5.12 4.45 61.95
CA LEU A 9 5.23 4.31 60.51
C LEU A 9 6.59 3.67 60.17
N PHE A 10 6.58 2.42 59.72
CA PHE A 10 7.74 1.79 59.09
C PHE A 10 7.84 2.21 57.62
N SER A 11 8.89 2.95 57.28
CA SER A 11 9.24 3.25 55.89
C SER A 11 9.83 2.00 55.23
N LEU A 12 9.04 1.35 54.36
CA LEU A 12 9.53 0.32 53.44
C LEU A 12 10.40 0.99 52.36
N VAL A 13 11.72 0.87 52.51
CA VAL A 13 12.66 1.20 51.43
C VAL A 13 12.64 0.04 50.44
N ALA A 14 11.91 0.22 49.33
CA ALA A 14 11.94 -0.72 48.22
C ALA A 14 13.28 -0.56 47.48
N SER A 15 14.20 -1.50 47.69
CA SER A 15 15.42 -1.62 46.89
C SER A 15 15.02 -2.08 45.48
N ALA A 16 15.07 -1.16 44.52
CA ALA A 16 14.92 -1.49 43.11
C ALA A 16 16.14 -2.31 42.66
N SER A 17 15.94 -3.57 42.34
CA SER A 17 16.95 -4.38 41.65
C SER A 17 17.27 -3.72 40.30
N PRO A 18 18.55 -3.63 39.89
CA PRO A 18 18.89 -3.17 38.56
C PRO A 18 18.30 -4.16 37.56
N VAL A 19 17.28 -3.70 36.84
CA VAL A 19 16.81 -4.41 35.65
C VAL A 19 17.95 -4.30 34.64
N ASP A 20 18.59 -5.43 34.37
CA ASP A 20 19.57 -5.58 33.30
C ASP A 20 18.83 -5.39 31.96
N HIS A 21 18.64 -4.11 31.60
CA HIS A 21 18.23 -3.71 30.27
C HIS A 21 19.41 -3.93 29.33
N SER A 22 19.72 -5.20 29.06
CA SER A 22 20.27 -5.55 27.75
C SER A 22 19.17 -5.19 26.75
N LEU A 23 19.13 -3.91 26.37
CA LEU A 23 18.44 -3.41 25.21
C LEU A 23 19.05 -4.20 24.06
N THR A 24 18.42 -5.31 23.70
CA THR A 24 18.70 -6.04 22.48
C THR A 24 18.76 -4.99 21.38
N ARG A 25 19.97 -4.77 20.89
CA ARG A 25 20.29 -3.70 19.93
C ARG A 25 19.39 -3.95 18.73
N ARG A 26 18.36 -3.11 18.60
CA ARG A 26 17.29 -3.27 17.63
C ARG A 26 17.87 -3.20 16.21
N ASP A 27 17.60 -4.20 15.39
CA ASP A 27 18.11 -4.31 14.03
C ASP A 27 17.10 -3.69 13.05
N PHE A 28 17.43 -2.50 12.53
CA PHE A 28 16.60 -1.81 11.55
C PHE A 28 16.51 -2.55 10.21
N CYS A 29 17.41 -3.50 9.93
CA CYS A 29 17.40 -4.34 8.73
C CYS A 29 16.40 -5.49 8.84
N ASP A 30 16.15 -5.97 10.07
CA ASP A 30 15.18 -7.04 10.35
C ASP A 30 13.74 -6.51 10.55
N GLY A 31 13.52 -5.20 10.44
CA GLY A 31 12.20 -4.58 10.47
C GLY A 31 11.57 -4.47 11.86
N VAL A 32 12.30 -4.79 12.92
CA VAL A 32 11.76 -4.83 14.28
C VAL A 32 12.34 -3.67 15.12
N ASP A 33 11.46 -2.75 15.52
CA ASP A 33 11.62 -1.75 16.59
C ASP A 33 12.68 -0.63 16.43
N ALA A 34 13.45 -0.58 15.34
CA ALA A 34 14.39 0.53 15.06
C ALA A 34 14.00 1.33 13.81
N MET A 35 13.77 2.64 13.95
CA MET A 35 13.59 3.54 12.81
C MET A 35 14.93 3.71 12.07
N PRO A 36 15.00 3.39 10.77
CA PRO A 36 16.20 3.62 9.99
C PRO A 36 16.37 5.12 9.75
N VAL A 37 17.61 5.58 9.69
CA VAL A 37 17.92 6.84 9.02
C VAL A 37 17.56 6.67 7.55
N LEU A 38 16.60 7.46 7.08
CA LEU A 38 16.17 7.47 5.69
C LEU A 38 17.22 8.12 4.79
N TYR A 39 17.26 7.70 3.53
CA TYR A 39 18.24 8.10 2.51
C TYR A 39 19.69 7.84 2.93
N HIS A 40 19.90 6.80 3.75
CA HIS A 40 21.20 6.33 4.18
C HIS A 40 21.44 4.90 3.70
N GLU A 41 22.60 4.67 3.09
CA GLU A 41 23.02 3.35 2.65
C GLU A 41 23.67 2.57 3.80
N TYR A 42 23.08 1.43 4.12
CA TYR A 42 23.59 0.47 5.10
C TYR A 42 24.31 -0.66 4.38
N GLY A 43 25.59 -0.85 4.72
CA GLY A 43 26.39 -1.97 4.23
C GLY A 43 26.11 -3.28 4.97
N SER A 44 26.82 -4.32 4.55
CA SER A 44 26.76 -5.67 5.15
C SER A 44 27.25 -5.74 6.60
N ASP A 45 27.94 -4.73 7.11
CA ASP A 45 28.35 -4.62 8.52
C ASP A 45 27.18 -4.25 9.43
N LYS A 46 26.17 -3.56 8.88
CA LYS A 46 24.94 -3.16 9.58
C LYS A 46 23.80 -4.10 9.27
N CYS A 47 23.55 -4.32 8.00
CA CYS A 47 22.54 -5.26 7.52
C CYS A 47 23.23 -6.56 7.12
N LYS A 48 23.54 -7.40 8.11
CA LYS A 48 24.31 -8.62 7.89
C LYS A 48 23.58 -9.54 6.92
N PRO A 49 24.12 -9.81 5.72
CA PRO A 49 23.41 -10.58 4.72
C PRO A 49 23.23 -12.03 5.18
N LYS A 50 22.09 -12.64 4.84
CA LYS A 50 21.84 -14.05 5.15
C LYS A 50 22.82 -14.98 4.41
N TYR A 51 23.21 -14.58 3.21
CA TYR A 51 24.15 -15.28 2.35
C TYR A 51 25.32 -14.39 2.00
N SER A 52 26.52 -14.95 2.07
CA SER A 52 27.75 -14.24 1.71
C SER A 52 28.08 -14.45 0.25
N LEU A 53 28.55 -13.39 -0.40
CA LEU A 53 29.10 -13.46 -1.74
C LEU A 53 30.44 -14.19 -1.71
N SER A 54 30.69 -15.12 -2.63
CA SER A 54 32.05 -15.68 -2.79
C SER A 54 32.98 -14.69 -3.48
N ASP A 55 34.29 -14.96 -3.40
CA ASP A 55 35.33 -14.08 -3.96
C ASP A 55 35.22 -13.88 -5.48
N ASP A 56 34.61 -14.84 -6.19
CA ASP A 56 34.31 -14.77 -7.63
C ASP A 56 33.00 -14.01 -7.95
N GLY A 57 32.37 -13.41 -6.92
CA GLY A 57 31.14 -12.65 -7.04
C GLY A 57 29.88 -13.51 -7.16
N VAL A 58 29.94 -14.83 -6.99
CA VAL A 58 28.77 -15.73 -7.10
C VAL A 58 28.03 -15.85 -5.77
N CYS A 59 26.70 -15.83 -5.81
CA CYS A 59 25.87 -16.19 -4.65
C CYS A 59 25.54 -17.69 -4.68
N ARG A 60 26.33 -18.51 -3.98
CA ARG A 60 26.30 -19.99 -4.06
C ARG A 60 25.25 -20.63 -3.13
N HIS A 61 24.04 -20.10 -3.13
CA HIS A 61 22.93 -20.55 -2.27
C HIS A 61 21.66 -20.89 -3.06
N THR A 62 21.83 -21.35 -4.31
CA THR A 62 20.72 -21.78 -5.16
C THR A 62 20.15 -23.12 -4.69
N SER A 63 18.83 -23.22 -4.69
CA SER A 63 18.09 -24.44 -4.34
C SER A 63 16.81 -24.48 -5.17
N PHE A 64 16.52 -25.62 -5.80
CA PHE A 64 15.29 -25.76 -6.56
C PHE A 64 14.06 -25.61 -5.67
N GLU A 65 14.09 -26.24 -4.48
CA GLU A 65 12.97 -26.26 -3.54
C GLU A 65 12.73 -24.90 -2.91
N ALA A 66 13.80 -24.22 -2.47
CA ALA A 66 13.67 -22.97 -1.72
C ALA A 66 13.52 -21.73 -2.61
N ASN A 67 14.27 -21.66 -3.72
CA ASN A 67 14.40 -20.42 -4.49
C ASN A 67 14.42 -20.61 -6.01
N ARG A 68 13.96 -21.77 -6.51
CA ARG A 68 13.85 -22.07 -7.95
C ARG A 68 15.16 -21.79 -8.70
N CYS A 69 16.27 -22.26 -8.12
CA CYS A 69 17.61 -22.12 -8.69
C CYS A 69 18.09 -20.67 -8.87
N ALA A 70 17.66 -19.76 -8.00
CA ALA A 70 18.12 -18.37 -7.97
C ALA A 70 18.46 -17.94 -6.55
N ALA A 71 19.65 -17.38 -6.33
CA ALA A 71 20.12 -16.94 -5.03
C ALA A 71 20.45 -15.46 -5.06
N PHE A 72 20.17 -14.78 -3.95
CA PHE A 72 20.47 -13.36 -3.79
C PHE A 72 21.39 -13.16 -2.58
N CYS A 73 22.49 -12.47 -2.81
CA CYS A 73 23.44 -12.09 -1.76
C CYS A 73 23.39 -10.58 -1.62
N GLN A 74 22.76 -10.14 -0.53
CA GLN A 74 22.60 -8.73 -0.21
C GLN A 74 23.95 -8.08 0.05
N VAL A 75 24.15 -6.89 -0.51
CA VAL A 75 25.37 -6.09 -0.34
C VAL A 75 25.05 -4.80 0.42
N ARG A 76 23.90 -4.19 0.13
CA ARG A 76 23.47 -2.94 0.75
C ARG A 76 21.96 -2.83 0.89
N THR A 77 21.53 -1.99 1.81
CA THR A 77 20.13 -1.66 2.08
C THR A 77 19.98 -0.15 2.20
N ASN A 78 18.92 0.40 1.65
CA ASN A 78 18.53 1.79 1.82
C ASN A 78 17.06 1.84 2.25
N PHE A 79 16.69 2.89 2.97
CA PHE A 79 15.31 3.16 3.34
C PHE A 79 14.95 4.56 2.88
N PHE A 80 13.81 4.76 2.25
CA PHE A 80 13.38 6.07 1.78
C PHE A 80 11.87 6.18 1.81
N TYR A 81 11.33 7.39 1.72
CA TYR A 81 9.89 7.56 1.57
C TYR A 81 9.44 7.20 0.17
N GLY A 82 8.40 6.38 0.07
CA GLY A 82 7.69 6.11 -1.17
C GLY A 82 6.72 7.24 -1.54
N GLN A 83 6.02 7.04 -2.66
CA GLN A 83 5.01 7.97 -3.12
C GLN A 83 3.83 8.04 -2.15
N GLU A 84 3.35 9.26 -1.90
CA GLU A 84 2.20 9.54 -1.06
C GLU A 84 0.93 8.77 -1.52
N GLN A 85 0.08 8.44 -0.56
CA GLN A 85 -1.14 7.66 -0.73
C GLN A 85 -2.32 8.36 -0.02
N PRO A 86 -3.09 9.21 -0.71
CA PRO A 86 -4.09 10.07 -0.07
C PRO A 86 -5.17 9.28 0.67
N PHE A 87 -5.58 9.70 1.86
CA PHE A 87 -6.75 9.09 2.49
C PHE A 87 -8.03 9.57 1.79
N VAL A 88 -8.94 8.65 1.52
CA VAL A 88 -10.20 8.96 0.84
C VAL A 88 -11.03 9.91 1.73
N ASN A 89 -11.70 10.89 1.13
CA ASN A 89 -12.58 11.84 1.85
C ASN A 89 -11.90 12.68 2.94
N THR A 90 -10.59 12.91 2.84
CA THR A 90 -9.85 13.75 3.79
C THR A 90 -9.56 15.16 3.29
N PHE A 91 -10.03 15.49 2.08
CA PHE A 91 -9.95 16.86 1.57
C PHE A 91 -10.80 17.79 2.43
N CYS A 92 -10.21 18.89 2.87
CA CYS A 92 -10.86 19.84 3.74
C CYS A 92 -10.48 21.29 3.40
N HIS A 93 -11.30 22.23 3.86
CA HIS A 93 -11.14 23.65 3.62
C HIS A 93 -11.25 24.43 4.93
N GLY A 94 -10.41 25.45 5.09
CA GLY A 94 -10.48 26.39 6.20
C GLY A 94 -11.74 27.27 6.11
N PRO A 95 -12.21 27.82 7.23
CA PRO A 95 -11.51 27.96 8.51
C PRO A 95 -11.71 26.79 9.50
N GLU A 96 -12.13 25.62 9.02
CA GLU A 96 -12.39 24.46 9.87
C GLU A 96 -11.09 23.77 10.36
N THR A 97 -11.24 22.96 11.41
CA THR A 97 -10.18 22.07 11.87
C THR A 97 -10.34 20.72 11.20
N CYS A 98 -9.37 20.36 10.37
CA CYS A 98 -9.36 19.05 9.73
C CYS A 98 -8.72 18.04 10.67
N THR A 99 -9.33 16.87 10.81
CA THR A 99 -8.84 15.82 11.69
C THR A 99 -8.79 14.51 10.94
N ILE A 100 -7.71 13.77 11.15
CA ILE A 100 -7.60 12.36 10.81
C ILE A 100 -7.39 11.56 12.10
N THR A 101 -7.90 10.35 12.14
CA THR A 101 -7.85 9.44 13.29
C THR A 101 -7.29 8.09 12.86
N SER A 102 -6.80 7.31 13.81
CA SER A 102 -6.32 5.94 13.57
C SER A 102 -7.37 4.95 13.09
N THR A 103 -8.64 5.35 13.02
CA THR A 103 -9.68 4.56 12.34
C THR A 103 -9.62 4.71 10.82
N HIS A 104 -8.90 5.71 10.31
CA HIS A 104 -8.61 5.83 8.90
C HIS A 104 -7.46 4.88 8.59
N THR A 105 -7.80 3.79 7.93
CA THR A 105 -6.82 2.89 7.35
C THR A 105 -6.78 3.13 5.85
N ARG A 106 -5.70 2.68 5.23
CA ARG A 106 -5.58 2.58 3.79
C ARG A 106 -4.55 1.51 3.53
N THR A 107 -4.88 0.49 2.77
CA THR A 107 -3.83 -0.41 2.28
C THR A 107 -2.82 0.43 1.47
N VAL A 108 -1.55 0.07 1.41
CA VAL A 108 -0.52 0.70 0.56
C VAL A 108 0.02 -0.37 -0.35
N GLY A 109 0.22 -0.04 -1.62
CA GLY A 109 0.79 -0.95 -2.61
C GLY A 109 2.09 -0.36 -3.17
N TRP A 110 3.01 -1.24 -3.54
CA TRP A 110 4.30 -0.94 -4.12
C TRP A 110 4.49 -1.84 -5.34
N SER A 111 4.75 -1.24 -6.49
CA SER A 111 4.89 -2.04 -7.70
C SER A 111 6.26 -2.71 -7.75
N LEU A 112 6.26 -4.03 -7.72
CA LEU A 112 7.45 -4.85 -7.92
C LEU A 112 7.57 -5.26 -9.38
N SER A 113 8.50 -4.64 -10.12
CA SER A 113 8.85 -5.07 -11.48
C SER A 113 9.93 -6.16 -11.46
N ILE A 114 9.68 -7.27 -10.75
CA ILE A 114 10.61 -8.41 -10.66
C ILE A 114 9.93 -9.70 -11.07
N THR A 115 10.68 -10.63 -11.66
CA THR A 115 10.15 -11.94 -12.02
C THR A 115 9.90 -12.78 -10.76
N PRO A 116 8.99 -13.77 -10.80
CA PRO A 116 8.74 -14.65 -9.65
C PRO A 116 10.01 -15.37 -9.15
N GLN A 117 10.93 -15.69 -10.05
CA GLN A 117 12.22 -16.30 -9.69
C GLN A 117 13.08 -15.33 -8.85
N ILE A 118 13.16 -14.06 -9.25
CA ILE A 118 13.89 -13.04 -8.48
C ILE A 118 13.21 -12.80 -7.13
N GLN A 119 11.88 -12.73 -7.10
CA GLN A 119 11.14 -12.57 -5.86
C GLN A 119 11.43 -13.69 -4.85
N ASN A 120 11.50 -14.94 -5.30
CA ASN A 120 11.87 -16.07 -4.44
C ASN A 120 13.32 -15.97 -3.96
N ALA A 121 14.26 -15.56 -4.81
CA ALA A 121 15.63 -15.34 -4.42
C ALA A 121 15.75 -14.25 -3.33
N LEU A 122 15.01 -13.14 -3.47
CA LEU A 122 14.95 -12.06 -2.48
C LEU A 122 14.32 -12.53 -1.16
N LYS A 123 13.17 -13.21 -1.20
CA LYS A 123 12.50 -13.81 -0.02
C LYS A 123 13.43 -14.64 0.84
N VAL A 124 14.30 -15.42 0.19
CA VAL A 124 15.21 -16.31 0.89
C VAL A 124 16.48 -15.58 1.32
N GLY A 125 17.05 -14.70 0.48
CA GLY A 125 18.40 -14.14 0.65
C GLY A 125 18.51 -12.78 1.34
N VAL A 126 17.40 -12.03 1.46
CA VAL A 126 17.37 -10.72 2.11
C VAL A 126 17.29 -10.88 3.63
N SER A 127 18.07 -10.09 4.36
CA SER A 127 18.02 -10.02 5.82
C SER A 127 16.72 -9.36 6.29
N GLY A 128 16.15 -9.86 7.38
CA GLY A 128 14.77 -9.54 7.78
C GLY A 128 13.68 -10.17 6.92
N GLY A 129 14.04 -10.90 5.86
CA GLY A 129 13.09 -11.39 4.88
C GLY A 129 12.70 -10.32 3.84
N PHE A 130 11.85 -10.74 2.91
CA PHE A 130 11.28 -9.89 1.86
C PHE A 130 9.78 -10.21 1.74
N SER A 131 8.93 -9.42 2.39
CA SER A 131 7.52 -9.75 2.66
C SER A 131 6.55 -9.27 1.58
N GLY A 132 6.97 -8.37 0.69
CA GLY A 132 6.23 -8.09 -0.55
C GLY A 132 5.84 -6.63 -0.76
N SER A 133 4.78 -6.47 -1.55
CA SER A 133 4.42 -5.21 -2.21
C SER A 133 3.25 -4.48 -1.58
N SER A 134 2.57 -5.02 -0.58
CA SER A 134 1.46 -4.31 0.06
C SER A 134 1.34 -4.57 1.56
N GLY A 135 0.59 -3.71 2.23
CA GLY A 135 0.19 -3.87 3.62
C GLY A 135 -0.79 -2.77 4.02
N ASP A 136 -1.37 -2.87 5.21
CA ASP A 136 -2.30 -1.85 5.71
C ASP A 136 -1.56 -0.71 6.40
N ALA A 137 -1.75 0.52 5.92
CA ALA A 137 -1.33 1.72 6.64
C ALA A 137 -2.46 2.20 7.54
N VAL A 138 -2.08 2.59 8.76
CA VAL A 138 -2.98 3.18 9.75
C VAL A 138 -2.60 4.63 9.91
N ALA A 139 -3.58 5.54 9.80
CA ALA A 139 -3.31 6.94 10.00
C ALA A 139 -2.87 7.22 11.44
N HIS A 140 -1.92 8.13 11.61
CA HIS A 140 -1.64 8.71 12.93
C HIS A 140 -2.67 9.79 13.22
N SER A 141 -3.36 9.68 14.36
CA SER A 141 -4.37 10.66 14.76
C SER A 141 -3.73 12.05 14.90
N TYR A 142 -4.19 12.99 14.10
CA TYR A 142 -3.65 14.35 14.04
C TYR A 142 -4.71 15.32 13.52
N SER A 143 -4.65 16.56 14.02
CA SER A 143 -5.55 17.65 13.62
C SER A 143 -4.75 18.86 13.17
N ILE A 144 -5.20 19.49 12.09
CA ILE A 144 -4.65 20.76 11.59
C ILE A 144 -5.75 21.81 11.54
N LYS A 145 -5.46 22.98 12.10
CA LYS A 145 -6.32 24.15 11.97
C LYS A 145 -5.96 24.89 10.68
N LEU A 146 -6.92 25.04 9.78
CA LEU A 146 -6.75 25.79 8.55
C LEU A 146 -7.30 27.20 8.70
N GLU A 147 -6.59 28.18 8.15
CA GLU A 147 -7.10 29.54 8.02
C GLU A 147 -8.05 29.66 6.82
N SER A 148 -8.83 30.74 6.77
CA SER A 148 -9.70 31.00 5.61
C SER A 148 -8.88 31.02 4.31
N GLY A 149 -9.36 30.29 3.31
CA GLY A 149 -8.67 30.16 2.02
C GLY A 149 -7.53 29.14 1.98
N GLN A 150 -7.27 28.40 3.06
CA GLN A 150 -6.36 27.26 3.05
C GLN A 150 -7.13 25.96 2.81
N CYS A 151 -6.59 25.09 1.97
CA CYS A 151 -7.13 23.76 1.71
C CYS A 151 -6.04 22.70 1.77
N GLY A 152 -6.45 21.45 1.86
CA GLY A 152 -5.52 20.33 1.80
C GLY A 152 -6.20 19.00 2.06
N TYR A 153 -5.41 17.95 2.18
CA TYR A 153 -5.87 16.59 2.45
C TYR A 153 -4.83 15.83 3.28
N PHE A 154 -5.28 14.77 3.94
CA PHE A 154 -4.38 13.86 4.64
C PHE A 154 -3.91 12.75 3.70
N THR A 155 -2.64 12.40 3.80
CA THR A 155 -2.03 11.34 2.99
C THR A 155 -1.09 10.51 3.84
N PHE A 156 -0.91 9.24 3.46
CA PHE A 156 0.09 8.37 4.05
C PHE A 156 1.32 8.30 3.15
N VAL A 157 2.51 8.49 3.72
CA VAL A 157 3.78 8.37 3.02
C VAL A 157 4.52 7.15 3.56
N PRO A 158 4.56 6.03 2.81
CA PRO A 158 5.18 4.80 3.29
C PRO A 158 6.70 4.91 3.32
N VAL A 159 7.35 4.14 4.19
CA VAL A 159 8.79 3.86 4.12
C VAL A 159 9.00 2.62 3.25
N VAL A 160 9.87 2.75 2.25
CA VAL A 160 10.28 1.70 1.33
C VAL A 160 11.68 1.23 1.72
N LYS A 161 11.86 -0.09 1.82
CA LYS A 161 13.16 -0.75 1.99
C LYS A 161 13.64 -1.20 0.61
N SER A 162 14.78 -0.68 0.18
CA SER A 162 15.45 -1.10 -1.05
C SER A 162 16.68 -1.92 -0.71
N VAL A 163 16.77 -3.11 -1.26
CA VAL A 163 17.89 -4.04 -1.05
C VAL A 163 18.58 -4.31 -2.37
N CYS A 164 19.88 -4.11 -2.41
CA CYS A 164 20.69 -4.33 -3.60
C CYS A 164 21.81 -5.34 -3.32
N GLY A 165 22.11 -6.15 -4.32
CA GLY A 165 23.07 -7.23 -4.17
C GLY A 165 23.39 -7.94 -5.48
N SER A 166 23.98 -9.13 -5.36
CA SER A 166 24.24 -10.00 -6.50
C SER A 166 23.19 -11.09 -6.60
N LEU A 167 22.58 -11.21 -7.76
CA LEU A 167 21.66 -12.28 -8.11
C LEU A 167 22.40 -13.33 -8.93
N SER A 168 22.48 -14.55 -8.44
CA SER A 168 23.03 -15.69 -9.18
C SER A 168 21.93 -16.68 -9.52
N THR A 169 21.80 -17.03 -10.80
CA THR A 169 20.84 -18.02 -11.28
C THR A 169 21.55 -19.24 -11.85
N GLN A 170 20.87 -20.38 -11.79
CA GLN A 170 21.30 -21.64 -12.40
C GLN A 170 20.17 -22.16 -13.29
N SER A 171 20.54 -22.89 -14.34
CA SER A 171 19.56 -23.61 -15.15
C SER A 171 18.94 -24.74 -14.34
N GLN A 172 17.63 -24.96 -14.50
CA GLN A 172 16.98 -26.13 -13.95
C GLN A 172 17.14 -27.33 -14.90
N ARG A 173 17.34 -28.52 -14.34
CA ARG A 173 17.12 -29.79 -15.04
C ARG A 173 15.95 -30.53 -14.43
N VAL A 174 15.28 -31.29 -15.28
CA VAL A 174 14.16 -32.15 -14.90
C VAL A 174 14.47 -33.56 -15.38
N MET A 175 14.43 -34.52 -14.47
CA MET A 175 14.38 -35.94 -14.84
C MET A 175 12.92 -36.33 -14.98
N PHE A 176 12.51 -36.66 -16.20
CA PHE A 176 11.17 -37.18 -16.45
C PHE A 176 11.06 -38.59 -15.84
N SER A 177 10.28 -38.69 -14.79
CA SER A 177 9.87 -39.93 -14.13
C SER A 177 8.38 -39.80 -13.75
N PRO A 178 7.71 -40.85 -13.25
CA PRO A 178 6.35 -40.72 -12.71
C PRO A 178 6.23 -39.61 -11.65
N TRP A 179 7.34 -39.26 -10.99
CA TRP A 179 7.50 -38.13 -10.09
C TRP A 179 8.64 -37.24 -10.60
N PRO A 180 8.36 -36.12 -11.29
CA PRO A 180 9.41 -35.27 -11.84
C PRO A 180 10.37 -34.79 -10.74
N VAL A 181 11.66 -35.09 -10.89
CA VAL A 181 12.70 -34.62 -9.98
C VAL A 181 13.40 -33.44 -10.64
N HIS A 182 13.48 -32.33 -9.92
CA HIS A 182 14.09 -31.10 -10.40
C HIS A 182 15.34 -30.80 -9.59
N TRP A 183 16.38 -30.31 -10.25
CA TRP A 183 17.60 -29.83 -9.59
C TRP A 183 18.25 -28.70 -10.37
N CYS A 184 19.15 -27.99 -9.71
CA CYS A 184 19.91 -26.91 -10.33
C CYS A 184 21.21 -27.44 -10.92
N ILE A 185 21.55 -27.00 -12.13
CA ILE A 185 22.82 -27.31 -12.77
C ILE A 185 23.88 -26.35 -12.23
N ASN A 186 25.13 -26.78 -12.08
CA ASN A 186 26.24 -25.93 -11.65
C ASN A 186 26.72 -24.96 -12.75
N ASP A 187 25.82 -24.21 -13.37
CA ASP A 187 26.04 -23.29 -14.49
C ASP A 187 25.65 -21.84 -14.14
N TYR A 188 26.25 -21.34 -13.05
CA TYR A 188 25.92 -20.02 -12.51
C TYR A 188 26.02 -18.88 -13.54
N LYS A 189 24.96 -18.08 -13.60
CA LYS A 189 24.95 -16.75 -14.23
C LYS A 189 24.71 -15.72 -13.15
N THR A 190 25.63 -14.77 -13.00
CA THR A 190 25.54 -13.75 -11.95
C THR A 190 25.35 -12.37 -12.55
N THR A 191 24.36 -11.67 -12.03
CA THR A 191 24.11 -10.26 -12.28
C THR A 191 24.36 -9.51 -10.98
N GLY A 192 25.40 -8.67 -10.94
CA GLY A 192 25.65 -7.77 -9.83
C GLY A 192 24.64 -6.62 -9.81
N ASN A 193 24.53 -5.95 -8.67
CA ASN A 193 23.75 -4.72 -8.51
C ASN A 193 22.25 -4.86 -8.85
N VAL A 194 21.67 -6.02 -8.62
CA VAL A 194 20.21 -6.22 -8.72
C VAL A 194 19.57 -5.66 -7.46
N CYS A 195 18.59 -4.78 -7.63
CA CYS A 195 17.85 -4.17 -6.52
C CYS A 195 16.40 -4.64 -6.51
N GLY A 196 15.83 -4.77 -5.31
CA GLY A 196 14.42 -5.00 -5.07
C GLY A 196 13.92 -4.06 -3.98
N ASP A 197 12.72 -3.53 -4.16
CA ASP A 197 12.12 -2.56 -3.25
C ASP A 197 10.86 -3.16 -2.63
N GLU A 198 10.71 -3.08 -1.31
CA GLU A 198 9.52 -3.55 -0.61
C GLU A 198 9.00 -2.48 0.36
N LEU A 199 7.72 -2.57 0.71
CA LEU A 199 7.22 -1.78 1.83
C LEU A 199 7.86 -2.28 3.11
N ARG A 200 8.34 -1.35 3.93
CA ARG A 200 8.75 -1.67 5.28
C ARG A 200 7.50 -1.89 6.12
N LEU A 201 7.45 -3.00 6.84
CA LEU A 201 6.35 -3.35 7.72
C LEU A 201 6.77 -3.21 9.18
N ASN A 202 5.85 -2.76 10.01
CA ASN A 202 5.94 -2.78 11.46
C ASN A 202 5.77 -4.22 11.99
N PRO A 203 6.15 -4.49 13.26
CA PRO A 203 5.98 -5.82 13.87
C PRO A 203 4.54 -6.34 13.88
N ASP A 204 3.54 -5.46 13.85
CA ASP A 204 2.11 -5.80 13.77
C ASP A 204 1.63 -6.08 12.33
N GLY A 205 2.50 -5.99 11.34
CA GLY A 205 2.21 -6.18 9.92
C GLY A 205 1.68 -4.94 9.20
N SER A 206 1.45 -3.82 9.90
CA SER A 206 1.09 -2.55 9.27
C SER A 206 2.27 -1.96 8.50
N VAL A 207 1.99 -1.09 7.53
CA VAL A 207 3.03 -0.41 6.74
C VAL A 207 3.64 0.70 7.58
N ASP A 208 4.98 0.73 7.64
CA ASP A 208 5.74 1.82 8.26
C ASP A 208 5.68 3.07 7.38
N GLY A 209 5.57 4.25 7.98
CA GLY A 209 5.36 5.50 7.27
C GLY A 209 4.84 6.63 8.15
N GLU A 210 4.51 7.73 7.49
CA GLU A 210 4.03 8.94 8.16
C GLU A 210 2.71 9.42 7.56
N THR A 211 1.80 9.85 8.43
CA THR A 211 0.60 10.58 8.01
C THR A 211 0.93 12.06 8.00
N ILE A 212 0.80 12.69 6.83
CA ILE A 212 1.06 14.12 6.66
C ILE A 212 -0.15 14.84 6.09
N PHE A 213 -0.16 16.16 6.22
CA PHE A 213 -1.15 17.03 5.60
C PHE A 213 -0.55 17.76 4.41
N VAL A 214 -1.11 17.54 3.23
CA VAL A 214 -0.67 18.18 1.99
C VAL A 214 -1.53 19.40 1.75
N ARG A 215 -0.91 20.58 1.75
CA ARG A 215 -1.61 21.84 1.47
C ARG A 215 -1.87 21.97 -0.01
N THR A 216 -3.06 22.42 -0.38
CA THR A 216 -3.48 22.58 -1.78
C THR A 216 -4.06 23.96 -2.02
N ASN A 217 -4.02 24.39 -3.27
CA ASN A 217 -4.78 25.54 -3.73
C ASN A 217 -6.27 25.17 -3.72
N CYS A 218 -7.12 25.96 -3.06
CA CYS A 218 -8.54 25.64 -2.89
C CYS A 218 -9.34 25.58 -4.21
N GLU A 219 -8.93 26.31 -5.24
CA GLU A 219 -9.67 26.41 -6.50
C GLU A 219 -9.42 25.19 -7.39
N ASN A 220 -8.15 24.81 -7.56
CA ASN A 220 -7.77 23.71 -8.45
C ASN A 220 -7.37 22.42 -7.74
N ARG A 221 -7.29 22.45 -6.39
CA ARG A 221 -6.89 21.35 -5.49
C ARG A 221 -5.52 20.75 -5.75
N MET A 222 -4.68 21.42 -6.53
CA MET A 222 -3.30 21.00 -6.74
C MET A 222 -2.44 21.33 -5.52
N PRO A 223 -1.42 20.51 -5.20
CA PRO A 223 -0.50 20.81 -4.11
C PRO A 223 0.16 22.19 -4.27
N LEU A 224 0.27 22.92 -3.16
CA LEU A 224 1.07 24.15 -3.09
C LEU A 224 2.55 23.84 -3.31
N PRO A 225 3.38 24.84 -3.67
CA PRO A 225 4.82 24.67 -3.86
C PRO A 225 5.50 23.97 -2.68
N ALA A 226 6.54 23.17 -2.96
CA ALA A 226 7.23 22.34 -1.96
C ALA A 226 7.63 23.07 -0.67
N LYS A 227 8.04 24.34 -0.77
CA LYS A 227 8.42 25.19 0.38
C LYS A 227 7.31 25.43 1.41
N GLU A 228 6.05 25.21 1.01
CA GLU A 228 4.85 25.39 1.85
C GLU A 228 4.34 24.04 2.39
N GLN A 229 4.99 22.94 2.03
CA GLN A 229 4.61 21.58 2.41
C GLN A 229 5.41 21.08 3.61
N ASP A 230 4.91 20.00 4.20
CA ASP A 230 5.64 19.22 5.19
C ASP A 230 7.02 18.78 4.66
N ALA A 231 8.03 18.70 5.54
CA ALA A 231 9.38 18.31 5.17
C ALA A 231 9.46 16.89 4.56
N VAL A 232 8.52 15.99 4.93
CA VAL A 232 8.37 14.66 4.32
C VAL A 232 7.90 14.77 2.88
N TYR A 233 6.91 15.62 2.60
CA TYR A 233 6.39 15.84 1.24
C TYR A 233 7.48 16.34 0.28
N GLN A 234 8.43 17.11 0.79
CA GLN A 234 9.52 17.68 0.02
C GLN A 234 10.57 16.64 -0.40
N LYS A 235 10.48 15.40 0.10
CA LYS A 235 11.49 14.37 -0.18
C LYS A 235 11.33 13.79 -1.59
N PRO A 236 12.43 13.35 -2.23
CA PRO A 236 12.37 12.75 -3.55
C PRO A 236 11.44 11.52 -3.58
N GLY A 237 10.57 11.47 -4.58
CA GLY A 237 9.64 10.36 -4.79
C GLY A 237 8.34 10.42 -3.99
N VAL A 238 8.21 11.35 -3.03
CA VAL A 238 7.00 11.47 -2.21
C VAL A 238 5.82 12.07 -2.97
N PRO A 239 5.95 13.23 -3.65
CA PRO A 239 4.82 13.79 -4.39
C PRO A 239 4.35 12.84 -5.49
N MET A 240 3.04 12.69 -5.64
CA MET A 240 2.46 11.99 -6.79
C MET A 240 2.90 12.65 -8.11
N ASP A 241 2.93 11.87 -9.21
CA ASP A 241 3.09 12.47 -10.53
C ASP A 241 1.91 13.41 -10.83
N ARG A 242 2.16 14.41 -11.68
CA ARG A 242 1.17 15.45 -11.98
C ARG A 242 -0.16 14.90 -12.49
N GLY A 243 -0.16 13.87 -13.32
CA GLY A 243 -1.39 13.29 -13.86
C GLY A 243 -2.23 12.64 -12.77
N THR A 244 -1.57 11.92 -11.85
CA THR A 244 -2.22 11.33 -10.68
C THR A 244 -2.73 12.40 -9.70
N GLN A 245 -1.97 13.48 -9.48
CA GLN A 245 -2.42 14.62 -8.67
C GLN A 245 -3.67 15.28 -9.25
N GLU A 246 -3.70 15.54 -10.57
CA GLU A 246 -4.85 16.12 -11.27
C GLU A 246 -6.07 15.20 -11.15
N ALA A 247 -5.87 13.88 -11.26
CA ALA A 247 -6.92 12.89 -11.08
C ALA A 247 -7.54 12.94 -9.67
N TRP A 248 -6.70 13.02 -8.63
CA TRP A 248 -7.16 13.17 -7.24
C TRP A 248 -7.83 14.52 -6.97
N ALA A 249 -7.25 15.61 -7.47
CA ALA A 249 -7.80 16.96 -7.37
C ALA A 249 -9.20 17.06 -7.96
N LYS A 250 -9.43 16.41 -9.11
CA LYS A 250 -10.75 16.31 -9.72
C LYS A 250 -11.70 15.45 -8.89
N ALA A 251 -11.24 14.28 -8.46
CA ALA A 251 -11.99 13.36 -7.63
C ALA A 251 -12.57 14.02 -6.36
N TRP A 252 -11.78 14.85 -5.66
CA TRP A 252 -12.26 15.58 -4.49
C TRP A 252 -13.26 16.69 -4.80
N GLY A 253 -13.34 17.14 -6.05
CA GLY A 253 -14.27 18.19 -6.45
C GLY A 253 -15.66 17.76 -6.77
N ASN A 254 -15.82 16.48 -7.05
CA ASN A 254 -17.10 15.93 -7.41
C ASN A 254 -17.84 15.52 -6.14
N GLY A 255 -18.05 16.50 -5.24
CA GLY A 255 -18.83 16.36 -4.00
C GLY A 255 -20.27 15.87 -4.20
N ASP A 256 -20.71 15.76 -5.45
CA ASP A 256 -22.00 15.16 -5.85
C ASP A 256 -21.97 13.63 -5.99
N LEU A 257 -20.83 12.97 -6.05
CA LEU A 257 -20.78 11.50 -6.15
C LEU A 257 -21.05 10.81 -4.81
N THR A 258 -21.22 11.61 -3.76
CA THR A 258 -21.75 11.23 -2.46
C THR A 258 -23.23 11.53 -2.29
N ALA A 259 -23.92 12.13 -3.28
CA ALA A 259 -25.37 12.38 -3.23
C ALA A 259 -26.21 11.12 -3.54
N ALA A 260 -25.70 9.96 -3.14
CA ALA A 260 -26.54 8.83 -2.89
C ALA A 260 -26.67 8.81 -1.36
N ASN A 261 -27.86 9.16 -0.86
CA ASN A 261 -28.25 9.23 0.55
C ASN A 261 -27.56 8.20 1.45
N GLU A 262 -27.52 8.44 2.76
CA GLU A 262 -26.99 7.53 3.79
C GLU A 262 -27.45 6.04 3.64
N ASP A 263 -28.54 5.79 2.89
CA ASP A 263 -29.01 4.48 2.41
C ASP A 263 -28.17 3.82 1.28
N THR A 264 -27.05 4.40 0.86
CA THR A 264 -26.13 3.82 -0.17
C THR A 264 -24.87 3.25 0.44
N ALA A 265 -25.02 2.69 1.64
CA ALA A 265 -23.99 1.94 2.32
C ALA A 265 -23.26 1.00 1.36
N VAL A 266 -21.93 1.04 1.43
CA VAL A 266 -21.10 0.04 0.76
C VAL A 266 -21.53 -1.33 1.28
N LYS A 267 -21.93 -2.20 0.36
CA LYS A 267 -22.26 -3.59 0.66
C LYS A 267 -21.02 -4.44 0.42
N CYS A 268 -20.41 -4.92 1.49
CA CYS A 268 -19.28 -5.82 1.41
C CYS A 268 -19.75 -7.24 1.07
N GLU A 269 -19.10 -7.81 0.06
CA GLU A 269 -19.36 -9.15 -0.48
C GLU A 269 -18.03 -9.94 -0.54
N THR A 270 -17.09 -9.61 0.36
CA THR A 270 -15.77 -10.24 0.47
C THR A 270 -15.90 -11.69 0.96
N SER A 271 -15.17 -12.58 0.31
CA SER A 271 -15.13 -14.03 0.54
C SER A 271 -13.76 -14.58 0.11
N ASP A 272 -13.46 -15.85 0.43
CA ASP A 272 -12.17 -16.47 0.09
C ASP A 272 -11.88 -16.50 -1.43
N GLY A 273 -12.91 -16.39 -2.27
CA GLY A 273 -12.79 -16.27 -3.73
C GLY A 273 -12.83 -14.83 -4.24
N SER A 274 -12.62 -13.83 -3.38
CA SER A 274 -12.66 -12.42 -3.78
C SER A 274 -11.36 -11.95 -4.45
N ALA A 275 -11.41 -10.76 -5.06
CA ALA A 275 -10.25 -10.16 -5.69
C ALA A 275 -9.18 -9.81 -4.66
N LYS A 276 -7.90 -9.91 -5.03
CA LYS A 276 -6.81 -9.38 -4.19
C LYS A 276 -6.86 -7.86 -4.22
N ILE A 277 -6.72 -7.24 -3.06
CA ILE A 277 -6.77 -5.78 -2.95
C ILE A 277 -5.65 -5.09 -3.75
N GLU A 278 -4.47 -5.71 -3.82
CA GLU A 278 -3.35 -5.24 -4.66
C GLU A 278 -3.76 -5.11 -6.12
N ASP A 279 -4.37 -6.16 -6.67
CA ASP A 279 -4.85 -6.19 -8.05
C ASP A 279 -5.93 -5.13 -8.29
N CYS A 280 -6.84 -4.97 -7.33
CA CYS A 280 -7.88 -3.95 -7.41
C CYS A 280 -7.32 -2.53 -7.45
N ARG A 281 -6.27 -2.24 -6.68
CA ARG A 281 -5.61 -0.94 -6.71
C ARG A 281 -4.99 -0.64 -8.06
N HIS A 282 -4.32 -1.63 -8.64
CA HIS A 282 -3.81 -1.49 -10.00
C HIS A 282 -4.94 -1.23 -11.00
N ALA A 283 -6.08 -1.92 -10.84
CA ALA A 283 -7.26 -1.63 -11.64
C ALA A 283 -7.76 -0.18 -11.43
N PHE A 284 -7.83 0.33 -10.21
CA PHE A 284 -8.29 1.71 -9.94
C PHE A 284 -7.32 2.76 -10.46
N LEU A 285 -6.01 2.58 -10.23
CA LEU A 285 -4.98 3.46 -10.77
C LEU A 285 -5.03 3.48 -12.30
N SER A 286 -5.38 2.35 -12.94
CA SER A 286 -5.58 2.33 -14.40
C SER A 286 -6.76 3.19 -14.84
N LEU A 287 -7.81 3.33 -14.03
CA LEU A 287 -8.93 4.25 -14.28
C LEU A 287 -8.49 5.70 -14.12
N LEU A 288 -7.67 5.99 -13.11
CA LEU A 288 -7.12 7.33 -12.84
C LEU A 288 -6.09 7.79 -13.89
N LYS A 289 -5.61 6.92 -14.79
CA LYS A 289 -4.80 7.35 -15.96
C LYS A 289 -5.60 8.19 -16.95
N TYR A 290 -6.92 8.03 -16.99
CA TYR A 290 -7.82 8.78 -17.87
C TYR A 290 -9.04 9.26 -17.06
N PRO A 291 -8.83 10.12 -16.05
CA PRO A 291 -9.87 10.45 -15.08
C PRO A 291 -11.03 11.24 -15.71
N ASP A 292 -10.79 11.91 -16.84
CA ASP A 292 -11.79 12.67 -17.59
C ASP A 292 -12.59 11.85 -18.59
N MET A 293 -12.19 10.61 -18.85
CA MET A 293 -12.93 9.76 -19.77
C MET A 293 -14.30 9.45 -19.18
N GLU A 294 -15.36 9.79 -19.90
CA GLU A 294 -16.72 9.47 -19.50
C GLU A 294 -16.92 7.95 -19.43
N ALA A 295 -17.74 7.52 -18.48
CA ALA A 295 -18.23 6.17 -18.43
C ALA A 295 -19.09 5.90 -19.69
N GLN A 296 -19.01 4.67 -20.22
CA GLN A 296 -19.68 4.35 -21.47
C GLN A 296 -21.21 4.37 -21.34
N THR A 297 -21.89 4.46 -22.48
CA THR A 297 -23.33 4.27 -22.56
C THR A 297 -23.72 2.85 -22.16
N GLY A 298 -24.95 2.72 -21.69
CA GLY A 298 -25.41 1.50 -21.04
C GLY A 298 -26.91 1.34 -21.11
N LYS A 299 -27.37 0.09 -21.19
CA LYS A 299 -28.78 -0.25 -21.03
C LYS A 299 -29.01 -0.84 -19.66
N LYS A 300 -30.17 -0.54 -19.07
CA LYS A 300 -30.56 -1.09 -17.78
C LYS A 300 -30.39 -2.61 -17.74
N GLY A 301 -29.76 -3.11 -16.67
CA GLY A 301 -29.47 -4.53 -16.46
C GLY A 301 -28.25 -5.07 -17.19
N LYS A 302 -27.50 -4.22 -17.91
CA LYS A 302 -26.21 -4.58 -18.51
C LYS A 302 -25.04 -4.17 -17.63
N ASN A 303 -23.93 -4.87 -17.84
CA ASN A 303 -22.67 -4.58 -17.15
C ASN A 303 -21.67 -3.96 -18.13
N PHE A 304 -20.88 -3.03 -17.63
CA PHE A 304 -19.74 -2.46 -18.33
C PHE A 304 -18.49 -2.57 -17.47
N TRP A 305 -17.41 -3.09 -18.07
CA TRP A 305 -16.13 -3.26 -17.40
C TRP A 305 -15.29 -2.00 -17.56
N LEU A 306 -15.06 -1.29 -16.46
CA LEU A 306 -14.28 -0.05 -16.44
C LEU A 306 -12.78 -0.34 -16.53
N GLY A 307 -12.32 -1.37 -15.84
CA GLY A 307 -10.92 -1.73 -15.72
C GLY A 307 -10.75 -3.09 -15.05
N TYR A 308 -9.61 -3.72 -15.33
CA TYR A 308 -9.32 -5.06 -14.85
C TYR A 308 -7.80 -5.25 -14.72
N VAL A 309 -7.39 -5.91 -13.65
CA VAL A 309 -6.02 -6.39 -13.41
C VAL A 309 -6.11 -7.72 -12.66
N HIS A 310 -5.54 -8.79 -13.24
CA HIS A 310 -5.42 -10.11 -12.62
C HIS A 310 -6.70 -10.62 -11.92
N SER A 311 -6.76 -10.60 -10.59
CA SER A 311 -7.91 -11.12 -9.86
C SER A 311 -9.03 -10.10 -9.64
N CYS A 312 -8.88 -8.87 -10.12
CA CYS A 312 -9.83 -7.79 -9.89
C CYS A 312 -10.35 -7.14 -11.17
N ALA A 313 -11.67 -7.00 -11.25
CA ALA A 313 -12.36 -6.15 -12.22
C ALA A 313 -13.26 -5.12 -11.51
N VAL A 314 -13.35 -3.92 -12.10
CA VAL A 314 -14.32 -2.90 -11.71
C VAL A 314 -15.43 -2.85 -12.75
N ALA A 315 -16.65 -3.06 -12.31
CA ALA A 315 -17.83 -3.09 -13.17
C ALA A 315 -18.84 -2.00 -12.78
N LEU A 316 -19.52 -1.47 -13.79
CA LEU A 316 -20.78 -0.74 -13.64
C LEU A 316 -21.92 -1.64 -14.09
N GLU A 317 -22.89 -1.84 -13.21
CA GLU A 317 -24.17 -2.50 -13.51
C GLU A 317 -25.24 -1.40 -13.63
N TYR A 318 -25.79 -1.18 -14.82
CA TYR A 318 -26.67 -0.05 -15.07
C TYR A 318 -28.07 -0.28 -14.49
N ASP A 319 -28.54 0.63 -13.61
CA ASP A 319 -29.89 0.59 -13.04
C ASP A 319 -30.90 1.41 -13.87
N SER A 320 -30.40 2.32 -14.71
CA SER A 320 -31.13 3.07 -15.73
C SER A 320 -30.38 3.07 -17.07
N ASP A 321 -31.06 3.47 -18.15
CA ASP A 321 -30.41 3.67 -19.45
C ASP A 321 -29.52 4.93 -19.42
N TRP A 322 -28.29 4.80 -19.90
CA TRP A 322 -27.31 5.88 -20.01
C TRP A 322 -27.07 6.20 -21.48
N ASP A 323 -27.52 7.40 -21.89
CA ASP A 323 -27.26 7.93 -23.23
C ASP A 323 -25.90 8.64 -23.27
N GLU A 324 -25.32 8.76 -24.46
CA GLU A 324 -23.99 9.34 -24.66
C GLU A 324 -23.94 10.79 -24.16
N GLY A 325 -22.93 11.14 -23.36
CA GLY A 325 -22.75 12.48 -22.80
C GLY A 325 -23.81 12.91 -21.76
N SER A 326 -24.75 12.05 -21.39
CA SER A 326 -25.93 12.46 -20.62
C SER A 326 -25.74 12.46 -19.10
N CYS A 327 -24.68 11.80 -18.60
CA CYS A 327 -24.51 11.53 -17.18
C CYS A 327 -23.39 12.34 -16.53
N GLY A 328 -22.39 12.78 -17.31
CA GLY A 328 -21.20 13.47 -16.79
C GLY A 328 -20.42 12.67 -15.75
N ILE A 329 -20.59 11.34 -15.74
CA ILE A 329 -19.88 10.41 -14.86
C ILE A 329 -18.61 9.98 -15.56
N THR A 330 -17.49 10.05 -14.85
CA THR A 330 -16.16 9.80 -15.40
C THR A 330 -15.50 8.57 -14.78
N ARG A 331 -14.41 8.10 -15.38
CA ARG A 331 -13.60 7.01 -14.81
C ARG A 331 -12.97 7.39 -13.48
N GLY A 332 -12.62 8.66 -13.27
CA GLY A 332 -12.14 9.16 -11.98
C GLY A 332 -13.19 8.94 -10.88
N ASP A 333 -14.44 9.26 -11.18
CA ASP A 333 -15.57 9.09 -10.27
C ASP A 333 -15.75 7.63 -9.86
N ALA A 334 -15.71 6.74 -10.85
CA ALA A 334 -15.80 5.31 -10.62
C ALA A 334 -14.60 4.75 -9.84
N ALA A 335 -13.39 5.25 -10.11
CA ALA A 335 -12.20 4.88 -9.36
C ALA A 335 -12.35 5.22 -7.87
N MET A 336 -12.84 6.43 -7.55
CA MET A 336 -13.08 6.86 -6.17
C MET A 336 -14.15 6.05 -5.46
N ALA A 337 -15.24 5.74 -6.17
CA ALA A 337 -16.27 4.86 -5.65
C ALA A 337 -15.73 3.45 -5.38
N ALA A 338 -14.89 2.91 -6.27
CA ALA A 338 -14.23 1.62 -6.11
C ALA A 338 -13.21 1.62 -4.95
N TYR A 339 -12.46 2.71 -4.78
CA TYR A 339 -11.59 2.92 -3.62
C TYR A 339 -12.39 2.88 -2.32
N THR A 340 -13.55 3.53 -2.27
CA THR A 340 -14.41 3.51 -1.08
C THR A 340 -14.93 2.10 -0.76
N ILE A 341 -15.27 1.30 -1.78
CA ILE A 341 -15.63 -0.12 -1.57
C ILE A 341 -14.43 -0.86 -0.98
N SER A 342 -13.24 -0.67 -1.57
CA SER A 342 -12.06 -1.40 -1.12
C SER A 342 -11.66 -1.07 0.29
N ASP A 343 -11.69 0.20 0.65
CA ASP A 343 -11.37 0.68 1.98
C ASP A 343 -12.33 0.10 3.04
N LYS A 344 -13.63 0.07 2.74
CA LYS A 344 -14.64 -0.44 3.67
C LYS A 344 -14.75 -1.97 3.70
N CYS A 345 -14.34 -2.67 2.64
CA CYS A 345 -14.56 -4.10 2.47
C CYS A 345 -13.30 -4.96 2.47
N SER A 346 -12.12 -4.38 2.66
CA SER A 346 -10.83 -5.11 2.72
C SER A 346 -10.64 -5.99 3.97
N ASP A 347 -11.65 -6.04 4.85
CA ASP A 347 -11.85 -6.98 5.95
C ASP A 347 -10.56 -7.38 6.69
N HIS A 348 -10.17 -6.55 7.67
CA HIS A 348 -9.17 -6.85 8.71
C HIS A 348 -7.86 -7.50 8.21
N GLY A 349 -7.36 -7.13 7.02
CA GLY A 349 -6.03 -7.53 6.57
C GLY A 349 -5.92 -8.90 5.90
N LYS A 350 -7.02 -9.53 5.47
CA LYS A 350 -6.93 -10.74 4.63
C LYS A 350 -6.50 -10.47 3.19
N GLY A 351 -6.31 -9.21 2.81
CA GLY A 351 -5.83 -8.81 1.48
C GLY A 351 -6.81 -9.10 0.34
N LEU A 352 -8.07 -9.39 0.65
CA LEU A 352 -9.13 -9.68 -0.30
C LEU A 352 -10.21 -8.60 -0.23
N VAL A 353 -10.86 -8.32 -1.36
CA VAL A 353 -11.92 -7.32 -1.47
C VAL A 353 -13.00 -7.77 -2.45
N GLY A 354 -14.23 -7.71 -1.98
CA GLY A 354 -15.43 -7.85 -2.81
C GLY A 354 -16.50 -6.91 -2.28
N GLY A 355 -17.24 -6.26 -3.16
CA GLY A 355 -18.32 -5.41 -2.72
C GLY A 355 -18.94 -4.56 -3.80
N SER A 356 -19.94 -3.81 -3.40
CA SER A 356 -20.67 -2.94 -4.30
C SER A 356 -21.24 -1.73 -3.58
N ARG A 357 -21.53 -0.69 -4.35
CA ARG A 357 -22.31 0.46 -3.88
C ARG A 357 -23.16 1.00 -5.01
N LYS A 358 -24.26 1.67 -4.66
CA LYS A 358 -24.96 2.52 -5.63
C LYS A 358 -24.02 3.63 -6.09
N PHE A 359 -24.11 3.95 -7.37
CA PHE A 359 -23.22 4.86 -8.08
C PHE A 359 -24.00 5.52 -9.20
N GLY A 360 -24.12 6.84 -9.17
CA GLY A 360 -24.93 7.53 -10.15
C GLY A 360 -24.93 9.03 -9.93
N LYS A 361 -25.41 9.74 -10.94
CA LYS A 361 -25.58 11.19 -10.95
C LYS A 361 -26.86 11.49 -11.71
N ASP A 362 -27.70 12.35 -11.14
CA ASP A 362 -28.99 12.74 -11.72
C ASP A 362 -29.84 11.52 -12.11
N LYS A 363 -30.26 11.42 -13.38
CA LYS A 363 -31.06 10.31 -13.93
C LYS A 363 -30.25 9.04 -14.21
N CYS A 364 -28.93 9.11 -14.15
CA CYS A 364 -28.02 8.03 -14.47
C CYS A 364 -27.67 7.25 -13.22
N GLN A 365 -28.38 6.16 -12.98
CA GLN A 365 -28.22 5.31 -11.81
C GLN A 365 -27.54 4.00 -12.24
N ALA A 366 -26.60 3.54 -11.43
CA ALA A 366 -25.90 2.28 -11.59
C ALA A 366 -25.47 1.75 -10.22
N LYS A 367 -24.91 0.54 -10.25
CA LYS A 367 -24.24 -0.10 -9.15
C LYS A 367 -22.81 -0.37 -9.55
N LEU A 368 -21.86 0.21 -8.83
CA LEU A 368 -20.44 -0.08 -9.02
C LEU A 368 -20.05 -1.31 -8.20
N ARG A 369 -19.31 -2.24 -8.81
CA ARG A 369 -18.94 -3.51 -8.20
C ARG A 369 -17.46 -3.80 -8.38
N ILE A 370 -16.85 -4.38 -7.34
CA ILE A 370 -15.57 -5.05 -7.41
C ILE A 370 -15.85 -6.54 -7.57
N VAL A 371 -15.35 -7.12 -8.67
CA VAL A 371 -15.63 -8.50 -9.06
C VAL A 371 -14.32 -9.28 -9.14
N HIS A 372 -14.32 -10.49 -8.58
CA HIS A 372 -13.20 -11.41 -8.74
C HIS A 372 -13.17 -11.98 -10.15
N THR A 373 -11.96 -12.19 -10.65
CA THR A 373 -11.69 -12.74 -11.97
C THR A 373 -10.61 -13.80 -11.89
N GLU A 374 -10.71 -14.87 -12.68
CA GLU A 374 -9.72 -15.96 -12.68
C GLU A 374 -8.47 -15.63 -13.51
N GLY A 375 -8.03 -14.36 -13.52
CA GLY A 375 -6.90 -13.93 -14.34
C GLY A 375 -7.21 -13.75 -15.83
N LEU A 376 -8.48 -13.90 -16.24
CA LEU A 376 -8.96 -13.60 -17.57
C LEU A 376 -9.79 -12.31 -17.57
N PRO A 377 -9.67 -11.46 -18.62
CA PRO A 377 -10.55 -10.33 -18.78
C PRO A 377 -11.99 -10.84 -18.87
N PRO A 378 -12.93 -10.27 -18.11
CA PRO A 378 -14.30 -10.74 -18.11
C PRO A 378 -14.93 -10.55 -19.50
N SER A 379 -15.75 -11.53 -19.91
CA SER A 379 -16.45 -11.50 -21.19
C SER A 379 -17.37 -10.26 -21.25
N PRO A 380 -17.42 -9.53 -22.38
CA PRO A 380 -18.44 -8.51 -22.58
C PRO A 380 -19.82 -9.18 -22.58
N SER A 381 -20.77 -8.63 -21.80
CA SER A 381 -22.12 -9.17 -21.56
C SER A 381 -23.23 -8.35 -22.21
#